data_AF-A0A1F3TBC0-F1
#
_entry.id   AF-A0A1F3TBC0-F1
#
_cell.length_a   1.000
_cell.length_b   1.000
_cell.length_c   1.000
_cell.angle_alpha   90.00
_cell.angle_beta   90.00
_cell.angle_gamma   90.00
#
_symmetry.space_group_name_H-M   'P 1'
#
loop_
_entity.id
_entity.type
_entity.pdbx_description
1 polymer ?
#
loop_
_entity_poly.entity_id
_entity_poly.type
_entity_poly.pdbx_seq_one_letter_code
_entity_poly.pdbx_strand_id
1 'polypeptide(L)'
;MIYKTWPLLLVLLIISCEKQYSQNDCELLSMKSYKGIPQASADFAKHCQKYKIKYTHELCQQALNDLIKATSLNIIKKKYGDAIIGCFTENDLSKFAK
;
A
#
# COMPACT_ATOMS: atom_id res chain seq x y z
N MET A 1 19.77 45.06 40.01
CA MET A 1 18.74 44.05 39.69
C MET A 1 17.94 44.57 38.51
N ILE A 2 17.88 43.82 37.40
CA ILE A 2 16.80 43.70 36.39
C ILE A 2 17.45 42.94 35.22
N TYR A 3 17.31 41.62 35.24
CA TYR A 3 17.52 40.75 34.09
C TYR A 3 16.17 40.68 33.37
N LYS A 4 16.07 41.16 32.13
CA LYS A 4 14.84 41.05 31.35
C LYS A 4 15.16 40.82 29.87
N THR A 5 15.86 39.73 29.62
CA THR A 5 15.97 39.11 28.30
C THR A 5 15.54 37.66 28.46
N TRP A 6 14.33 37.34 28.02
CA TRP A 6 14.02 35.99 27.58
C TRP A 6 12.95 36.11 26.49
N PRO A 7 13.31 35.90 25.22
CA PRO A 7 12.36 35.98 24.13
C PRO A 7 11.32 34.89 24.32
N LEU A 8 10.06 35.27 24.13
CA LEU A 8 8.88 34.43 24.12
C LEU A 8 8.95 33.47 22.90
N LEU A 9 9.91 32.55 22.92
CA LEU A 9 10.09 31.47 21.97
C LEU A 9 9.24 30.28 22.46
N LEU A 10 7.94 30.51 22.65
CA LEU A 10 7.01 29.48 23.05
C LEU A 10 6.37 28.85 21.82
N VAL A 11 7.13 27.93 21.23
CA VAL A 11 6.61 26.62 20.81
C VAL A 11 5.48 26.67 19.77
N LEU A 12 5.87 26.79 18.50
CA LEU A 12 5.14 26.15 17.40
C LEU A 12 5.24 24.62 17.57
N LEU A 13 4.39 24.05 18.43
CA LEU A 13 4.03 22.65 18.35
C LEU A 13 3.16 22.49 17.10
N ILE A 14 3.81 22.39 15.95
CA ILE A 14 3.23 21.77 14.77
C ILE A 14 2.97 20.31 15.14
N ILE A 15 1.75 20.04 15.60
CA ILE A 15 1.23 18.68 15.73
C ILE A 15 1.10 18.19 14.29
N SER A 16 2.19 17.67 13.74
CA SER A 16 2.19 17.04 12.42
C SER A 16 1.32 15.80 12.55
N CYS A 17 0.06 15.92 12.13
CA CYS A 17 -0.89 14.82 12.10
C CYS A 17 -0.44 13.88 10.98
N GLU A 18 0.52 13.01 11.28
CA GLU A 18 0.93 11.97 10.34
C GLU A 18 -0.23 11.00 10.16
N LYS A 19 -0.63 10.78 8.91
CA LYS A 19 -1.60 9.73 8.57
C LYS A 19 -1.08 8.40 9.11
N GLN A 20 -1.83 7.80 10.01
CA GLN A 20 -1.53 6.46 10.51
C GLN A 20 -2.16 5.44 9.59
N TYR A 21 -1.31 4.56 9.06
CA TYR A 21 -1.73 3.41 8.25
C TYR A 21 -1.59 2.16 9.10
N SER A 22 -2.60 1.30 9.07
CA SER A 22 -2.55 -0.05 9.64
C SER A 22 -1.78 -1.01 8.71
N GLN A 23 -1.49 -2.22 9.18
CA GLN A 23 -0.96 -3.29 8.33
C GLN A 23 -1.82 -3.48 7.08
N ASN A 24 -3.15 -3.53 7.25
CA ASN A 24 -4.07 -3.78 6.14
C ASN A 24 -4.08 -2.63 5.13
N ASP A 25 -3.98 -1.38 5.59
CA ASP A 25 -3.88 -0.24 4.68
C ASP A 25 -2.60 -0.32 3.85
N CYS A 26 -1.50 -0.77 4.46
CA CYS A 26 -0.23 -0.95 3.77
C CYS A 26 -0.25 -2.09 2.75
N GLU A 27 -0.99 -3.18 3.01
CA GLU A 27 -1.24 -4.21 1.99
C GLU A 27 -2.02 -3.62 0.80
N LEU A 28 -3.07 -2.84 1.08
CA LEU A 28 -3.88 -2.19 0.04
C LEU A 28 -3.06 -1.17 -0.77
N LEU A 29 -2.22 -0.38 -0.10
CA LEU A 29 -1.32 0.57 -0.74
C LEU A 29 -0.27 -0.13 -1.60
N SER A 30 0.29 -1.25 -1.15
CA SER A 30 1.22 -2.08 -1.95
C SER A 30 0.55 -2.56 -3.25
N MET A 31 -0.66 -3.12 -3.15
CA MET A 31 -1.39 -3.60 -4.33
C MET A 31 -1.79 -2.45 -5.27
N LYS A 32 -2.17 -1.29 -4.74
CA LYS A 32 -2.44 -0.07 -5.54
C LYS A 32 -1.17 0.48 -6.19
N SER A 33 -0.04 0.39 -5.50
CA SER A 33 1.27 0.78 -6.01
C SER A 33 1.67 -0.11 -7.19
N TYR A 34 1.46 -1.43 -7.08
CA TYR A 34 1.65 -2.37 -8.20
C TYR A 34 0.80 -1.99 -9.43
N LYS A 35 -0.44 -1.54 -9.21
CA LYS A 35 -1.32 -1.02 -10.27
C LYS A 35 -0.90 0.33 -10.86
N GLY A 36 0.19 0.91 -10.38
CA GLY A 36 0.72 2.17 -10.87
C GLY A 36 0.02 3.42 -10.33
N ILE A 37 -0.71 3.34 -9.21
CA ILE A 37 -1.39 4.51 -8.61
C ILE A 37 -0.34 5.38 -7.87
N PRO A 38 0.00 6.59 -8.38
CA PRO A 38 1.17 7.33 -7.89
C PRO A 38 1.07 7.73 -6.41
N GLN A 39 -0.10 8.20 -5.98
CA GLN A 39 -0.33 8.59 -4.59
C GLN A 39 -0.19 7.38 -3.64
N ALA A 40 -0.71 6.22 -4.05
CA ALA A 40 -0.60 5.02 -3.23
C ALA A 40 0.86 4.54 -3.12
N SER A 41 1.63 4.64 -4.20
CA SER A 41 3.07 4.35 -4.20
C SER A 41 3.84 5.27 -3.25
N ALA A 42 3.54 6.57 -3.29
CA ALA A 42 4.17 7.55 -2.39
C ALA A 42 3.82 7.27 -0.92
N ASP A 43 2.54 7.05 -0.62
CA ASP A 43 2.08 6.75 0.73
C ASP A 43 2.67 5.43 1.25
N PHE A 44 2.72 4.39 0.41
CA PHE A 44 3.34 3.11 0.73
C PHE A 44 4.82 3.26 1.09
N ALA A 45 5.60 3.90 0.21
CA ALA A 45 7.03 4.07 0.39
C ALA A 45 7.38 4.88 1.65
N LYS A 46 6.52 5.85 2.00
CA LYS A 46 6.74 6.74 3.15
C LYS A 46 6.27 6.15 4.47
N HIS A 47 5.15 5.44 4.50
CA HIS A 47 4.46 5.11 5.76
C HIS A 47 4.45 3.61 6.11
N CYS A 48 4.78 2.73 5.16
CA CYS A 48 4.58 1.28 5.32
C CYS A 48 5.86 0.48 5.57
N GLN A 49 7.03 1.12 5.67
CA GLN A 49 8.33 0.45 5.84
C GLN A 49 8.42 -0.44 7.10
N LYS A 50 7.62 -0.13 8.13
CA LYS A 50 7.57 -0.91 9.39
C LYS A 50 6.78 -2.22 9.30
N TYR A 51 6.01 -2.41 8.23
CA TYR A 51 5.12 -3.56 8.08
C TYR A 51 5.73 -4.61 7.14
N LYS A 52 5.57 -5.89 7.48
CA LYS A 52 5.92 -6.97 6.58
C LYS A 52 4.80 -7.18 5.58
N ILE A 53 5.02 -6.77 4.34
CA ILE A 53 4.01 -6.78 3.29
C ILE A 53 3.89 -8.17 2.67
N LYS A 54 2.67 -8.71 2.66
CA LYS A 54 2.36 -10.00 2.04
C LYS A 54 2.16 -9.86 0.53
N TYR A 55 1.38 -8.86 0.11
CA TYR A 55 1.05 -8.63 -1.29
C TYR A 55 2.08 -7.72 -1.95
N THR A 56 3.30 -8.22 -2.07
CA THR A 56 4.42 -7.50 -2.70
C THR A 56 4.23 -7.38 -4.21
N HIS A 57 4.99 -6.47 -4.82
CA HIS A 57 5.03 -6.32 -6.27
C HIS A 57 5.35 -7.65 -6.98
N GLU A 58 6.34 -8.40 -6.48
CA GLU A 58 6.74 -9.70 -7.03
C GLU A 58 5.61 -10.73 -6.96
N LEU A 59 4.92 -10.80 -5.81
CA LEU A 59 3.81 -11.74 -5.62
C LEU A 59 2.60 -11.36 -6.49
N CYS A 60 2.28 -10.07 -6.61
CA CYS A 60 1.26 -9.58 -7.54
C CYS A 60 1.61 -9.94 -9.00
N GLN A 61 2.87 -9.75 -9.41
CA GLN A 61 3.32 -10.10 -10.77
C GLN A 61 3.23 -11.60 -11.03
N GLN A 62 3.66 -12.42 -10.06
CA GLN A 62 3.56 -13.87 -10.17
C GLN A 62 2.10 -14.33 -10.25
N ALA A 63 1.22 -13.75 -9.43
CA ALA A 63 -0.20 -14.06 -9.45
C ALA A 63 -0.88 -13.63 -10.77
N LEU A 64 -0.47 -12.50 -11.36
CA LEU A 64 -0.97 -12.08 -12.68
C LEU A 64 -0.51 -13.03 -13.78
N ASN A 65 0.76 -13.39 -13.79
CA ASN A 65 1.31 -14.37 -14.74
C ASN A 65 0.59 -15.72 -14.64
N ASP A 66 0.25 -16.15 -13.41
CA ASP A 66 -0.53 -17.35 -13.19
C ASP A 66 -1.98 -17.17 -13.62
N LEU A 67 -2.61 -16.02 -13.38
CA LEU A 67 -3.98 -15.74 -13.82
C LEU A 67 -4.10 -15.84 -15.35
N ILE A 68 -3.12 -15.30 -16.07
CA ILE A 68 -3.03 -15.40 -17.54
C ILE A 68 -2.96 -16.87 -18.00
N LYS A 69 -2.36 -17.77 -17.21
CA LYS A 69 -2.18 -19.20 -17.54
C LYS A 69 -3.31 -20.11 -17.02
N ALA A 70 -3.83 -19.83 -15.83
CA ALA A 70 -4.64 -20.77 -15.03
C ALA A 70 -6.12 -20.77 -15.43
N THR A 71 -6.54 -19.88 -16.33
CA THR A 71 -7.89 -19.78 -16.90
C THR A 71 -9.02 -19.60 -15.87
N SER A 72 -8.74 -19.53 -14.56
CA SER A 72 -9.76 -19.36 -13.53
C SER A 72 -9.26 -18.56 -12.34
N LEU A 73 -10.00 -17.49 -12.01
CA LEU A 73 -9.72 -16.65 -10.85
C LEU A 73 -9.82 -17.40 -9.53
N ASN A 74 -10.69 -18.43 -9.45
CA ASN A 74 -10.87 -19.22 -8.23
C ASN A 74 -9.59 -20.01 -7.88
N ILE A 75 -8.89 -20.53 -8.89
CA ILE A 75 -7.60 -21.23 -8.69
C ILE A 75 -6.57 -20.25 -8.13
N ILE A 76 -6.53 -19.03 -8.66
CA ILE A 76 -5.62 -17.97 -8.21
C ILE A 76 -5.91 -17.57 -6.76
N LYS A 77 -7.18 -17.37 -6.39
CA LYS A 77 -7.60 -17.09 -5.01
C LYS A 77 -7.21 -18.20 -4.04
N LYS A 78 -7.42 -19.47 -4.42
CA LYS A 78 -7.00 -20.62 -3.60
C LYS A 78 -5.49 -20.66 -3.37
N LYS A 79 -4.70 -20.26 -4.38
CA LYS A 79 -3.22 -20.30 -4.30
C LYS A 79 -2.63 -19.13 -3.50
N TYR A 80 -3.14 -17.92 -3.70
CA TYR A 80 -2.53 -16.69 -3.16
C TYR A 80 -3.37 -16.01 -2.06
N GLY A 81 -4.56 -16.53 -1.77
CA GLY A 81 -5.55 -15.98 -0.85
C GLY A 81 -6.51 -14.99 -1.54
N ASP A 82 -7.70 -14.79 -0.98
CA ASP A 82 -8.76 -14.01 -1.62
C ASP A 82 -8.39 -12.56 -1.94
N ALA A 83 -7.60 -11.92 -1.07
CA ALA A 83 -7.18 -10.53 -1.26
C ALA A 83 -6.22 -10.33 -2.45
N ILE A 84 -5.71 -11.39 -3.09
CA ILE A 84 -4.86 -11.28 -4.29
C ILE A 84 -5.56 -10.56 -5.44
N ILE A 85 -6.89 -10.59 -5.47
CA ILE A 85 -7.68 -9.83 -6.45
C ILE A 85 -7.37 -8.34 -6.40
N GLY A 86 -6.92 -7.84 -5.25
CA GLY A 86 -6.52 -6.46 -5.07
C GLY A 86 -5.31 -6.06 -5.92
N CYS A 87 -4.48 -7.01 -6.37
CA CYS A 87 -3.37 -6.75 -7.29
C CYS A 87 -3.84 -6.47 -8.72
N PHE A 88 -5.01 -6.98 -9.12
CA PHE A 88 -5.45 -6.95 -10.51
C PHE A 88 -6.26 -5.69 -10.83
N THR A 89 -6.15 -5.22 -12.07
CA THR A 89 -7.02 -4.18 -12.62
C THR A 89 -8.32 -4.80 -13.13
N GLU A 90 -9.35 -3.98 -13.33
CA GLU A 90 -10.61 -4.43 -13.95
C GLU A 90 -10.38 -5.02 -15.34
N ASN A 91 -9.40 -4.49 -16.09
CA ASN A 91 -9.03 -4.99 -17.40
C ASN A 91 -8.31 -6.36 -17.34
N ASP A 92 -7.49 -6.61 -16.33
CA ASP A 92 -6.87 -7.93 -16.14
C ASP A 92 -7.94 -8.97 -15.81
N LEU A 93 -8.88 -8.61 -14.93
CA LEU A 93 -10.00 -9.48 -14.57
C LEU A 93 -10.90 -9.73 -15.79
N SER A 94 -11.28 -8.72 -16.56
CA SER A 94 -12.13 -8.92 -17.73
C SER A 94 -11.49 -9.78 -18.82
N LYS A 95 -10.16 -9.73 -18.96
CA LYS A 95 -9.42 -10.51 -19.97
C LYS A 95 -9.11 -11.93 -19.52
N PHE A 96 -8.80 -12.13 -18.25
CA PHE A 96 -8.17 -13.37 -17.78
C PHE A 96 -8.95 -14.08 -16.67
N ALA A 97 -9.84 -13.40 -15.93
CA ALA A 97 -10.71 -14.03 -14.95
C ALA A 97 -11.95 -14.64 -15.63
N LYS A 98 -11.76 -15.81 -16.25
CA LYS A 98 -12.85 -16.67 -16.72
C LYS A 98 -13.44 -17.52 -15.59
#